data_AF-A0A7L3HNF6-F1
#
_entry.id   AF-A0A7L3HNF6-F1
#
_cell.length_a   1.000
_cell.length_b   1.000
_cell.length_c   1.000
_cell.angle_alpha   90.00
_cell.angle_beta   90.00
_cell.angle_gamma   90.00
#
_symmetry.space_group_name_H-M   'P 1'
#
loop_
_entity.id
_entity.type
_entity.pdbx_description
1 polymer ?
#
loop_
_entity_poly.entity_id
_entity_poly.type
_entity_poly.pdbx_seq_one_letter_code
_entity_poly.pdbx_strand_id
1 'polypeptide(L)'
;KGMATPSKAGIPLGVMKVLDPRQLKPDSIETERILTVLDETVVKLEITRLILRIIGSLERYARMLGPEITSSLLEHQKLSMEVQHLLSSPRDDESRRAVEQCLKCSLRNILRLFLANPLLYHGLKYEVRVRESPADVFIKAFVEFRDFTLERLLTSPDEEKEKIRFMEDISLEVEKNTEMISALQEELTAAIQTRDEEVNRKDKTIENLKTSMENLAKGCKADIKQIMKEGEKQQKEDEKTSQDRCARLEQDIQRLGAHFNALVLKHRASELVLRKVKGR
;
A
#
# COMPACT_ATOMS: atom_id res chain seq x y z
N LYS A 1 -19.40 -19.90 -12.56
CA LYS A 1 -20.07 -20.01 -11.24
C LYS A 1 -19.83 -18.67 -10.54
N GLY A 2 -20.84 -17.80 -10.52
CA GLY A 2 -20.66 -16.39 -10.15
C GLY A 2 -20.31 -16.22 -8.67
N MET A 3 -19.29 -15.41 -8.39
CA MET A 3 -18.96 -14.96 -7.04
C MET A 3 -20.12 -14.10 -6.51
N ALA A 4 -20.75 -14.56 -5.44
CA ALA A 4 -21.63 -13.73 -4.64
C ALA A 4 -20.73 -12.80 -3.80
N THR A 5 -20.79 -11.50 -4.10
CA THR A 5 -20.29 -10.48 -3.21
C THR A 5 -21.13 -10.50 -1.92
N PRO A 6 -20.51 -10.40 -0.73
CA PRO A 6 -21.29 -10.33 0.49
C PRO A 6 -22.04 -9.00 0.50
N SER A 7 -23.35 -9.09 0.57
CA SER A 7 -24.24 -7.96 0.84
C SER A 7 -23.69 -7.20 2.05
N LYS A 8 -23.44 -5.89 1.86
CA LYS A 8 -23.06 -4.97 2.92
C LYS A 8 -24.16 -4.99 3.98
N ALA A 9 -23.99 -5.83 5.01
CA ALA A 9 -24.89 -5.86 6.15
C ALA A 9 -24.76 -4.49 6.83
N GLY A 10 -25.81 -3.68 6.73
CA GLY A 10 -25.90 -2.44 7.49
C GLY A 10 -25.74 -2.79 8.96
N ILE A 11 -24.81 -2.12 9.64
CA ILE A 11 -24.59 -2.27 11.07
C ILE A 11 -25.94 -2.01 11.76
N PRO A 12 -26.51 -2.98 12.52
CA PRO A 12 -27.79 -2.81 13.18
C PRO A 12 -27.78 -1.57 14.07
N LEU A 13 -28.91 -0.85 14.16
CA LEU A 13 -29.02 0.39 14.96
C LEU A 13 -28.58 0.21 16.42
N GLY A 14 -28.77 -0.98 17.00
CA GLY A 14 -28.27 -1.33 18.34
C GLY A 14 -26.74 -1.35 18.43
N VAL A 15 -26.05 -1.80 17.37
CA VAL A 15 -24.59 -1.80 17.30
C VAL A 15 -24.05 -0.37 17.15
N MET A 16 -24.75 0.52 16.44
CA MET A 16 -24.36 1.95 16.39
C MET A 16 -24.49 2.64 17.76
N LYS A 17 -25.53 2.34 18.54
CA LYS A 17 -25.68 2.85 19.92
C LYS A 17 -24.53 2.39 20.82
N VAL A 18 -24.12 1.14 20.66
CA VAL A 18 -23.06 0.50 21.45
C VAL A 18 -21.66 1.05 21.10
N LEU A 19 -21.42 1.43 19.84
CA LEU A 19 -20.11 1.89 19.39
C LEU A 19 -19.80 3.35 19.75
N ASP A 20 -20.79 4.25 19.66
CA ASP A 20 -20.62 5.66 20.04
C ASP A 20 -21.85 6.22 20.77
N PRO A 21 -21.98 5.94 22.09
CA PRO A 21 -23.10 6.41 22.89
C PRO A 21 -23.18 7.95 22.97
N ARG A 22 -22.07 8.67 22.74
CA ARG A 22 -21.98 10.13 22.91
C ARG A 22 -22.83 10.91 21.90
N GLN A 23 -23.21 10.27 20.79
CA GLN A 23 -24.09 10.85 19.78
C GLN A 23 -25.57 10.76 20.16
N LEU A 24 -25.92 10.00 21.20
CA LEU A 24 -27.31 9.84 21.64
C LEU A 24 -27.71 11.00 22.54
N LYS A 25 -28.96 11.45 22.37
CA LYS A 25 -29.54 12.41 23.30
C LYS A 25 -29.89 11.71 24.62
N PRO A 26 -29.76 12.40 25.75
CA PRO A 26 -30.23 11.87 27.02
C PRO A 26 -31.75 11.69 26.98
N ASP A 27 -32.20 10.45 27.18
CA ASP A 27 -33.63 10.11 27.20
C ASP A 27 -34.26 10.33 28.61
N SER A 28 -33.44 10.65 29.61
CA SER A 28 -33.85 10.84 31.01
C SER A 28 -33.60 12.26 31.50
N ILE A 29 -34.60 12.83 32.18
CA ILE A 29 -34.55 14.15 32.84
C ILE A 29 -33.41 14.20 33.86
N GLU A 30 -33.10 13.09 34.54
CA GLU A 30 -32.02 13.06 35.52
C GLU A 30 -30.65 13.14 34.85
N THR A 31 -30.48 12.48 33.71
CA THR A 31 -29.27 12.58 32.88
C THR A 31 -29.08 14.01 32.40
N GLU A 32 -30.14 14.67 31.91
CA GLU A 32 -30.08 16.08 31.51
C GLU A 32 -29.67 17.01 32.67
N ARG A 33 -30.19 16.79 33.88
CA ARG A 33 -29.80 17.57 35.07
C ARG A 33 -28.33 17.40 35.42
N ILE A 34 -27.82 16.17 35.43
CA ILE A 34 -26.41 15.88 35.71
C ILE A 34 -25.53 16.59 34.68
N LEU A 35 -25.85 16.46 33.39
CA LEU A 35 -25.09 17.10 32.32
C LEU A 35 -25.13 18.62 32.41
N THR A 36 -26.29 19.20 32.72
CA THR A 36 -26.44 20.65 32.90
C THR A 36 -25.53 21.17 34.01
N VAL A 37 -25.42 20.45 35.13
CA VAL A 37 -24.50 20.82 36.22
C VAL A 37 -23.05 20.74 35.77
N LEU A 38 -22.67 19.73 34.99
CA LEU A 38 -21.32 19.59 34.45
C LEU A 38 -21.00 20.69 33.43
N ASP A 39 -21.91 20.98 32.51
CA ASP A 39 -21.78 22.03 31.50
C ASP A 39 -21.67 23.42 32.16
N GLU A 40 -22.51 23.71 33.16
CA GLU A 40 -22.42 24.95 33.94
C GLU A 40 -21.09 25.02 34.73
N THR A 41 -20.58 23.89 35.21
CA THR A 41 -19.28 23.83 35.90
C THR A 41 -18.12 24.12 34.94
N VAL A 42 -18.15 23.59 33.72
CA VAL A 42 -17.18 23.94 32.66
C VAL A 42 -17.18 25.45 32.44
N VAL A 43 -18.35 26.06 32.25
CA VAL A 43 -18.47 27.51 32.03
C VAL A 43 -17.92 28.30 33.23
N LYS A 44 -18.21 27.89 34.47
CA LYS A 44 -17.65 28.51 35.69
C LYS A 44 -16.13 28.42 35.75
N LEU A 45 -15.55 27.29 35.37
CA LEU A 45 -14.09 27.12 35.31
C LEU A 45 -13.46 28.03 34.24
N GLU A 46 -14.09 28.11 33.06
CA GLU A 46 -13.65 29.01 31.99
C GLU A 46 -13.71 30.48 32.42
N ILE A 47 -14.81 30.90 33.07
CA ILE A 47 -14.95 32.26 33.63
C ILE A 47 -13.87 32.52 34.69
N THR A 48 -13.65 31.59 35.62
CA THR A 48 -12.65 31.74 36.69
C THR A 48 -11.24 31.93 36.10
N ARG A 49 -10.91 31.18 35.05
CA ARG A 49 -9.65 31.36 34.30
C ARG A 49 -9.56 32.76 33.65
N LEU A 50 -10.65 33.27 33.07
CA LEU A 50 -10.70 34.61 32.49
C LEU A 50 -10.54 35.72 33.54
N ILE A 51 -11.16 35.57 34.71
CA ILE A 51 -11.11 36.55 35.81
C ILE A 51 -9.66 36.86 36.20
N LEU A 52 -8.81 35.82 36.32
CA LEU A 52 -7.39 36.00 36.66
C LEU A 52 -6.65 36.90 35.65
N ARG A 53 -7.05 36.86 34.37
CA ARG A 53 -6.45 37.70 33.31
C ARG A 53 -7.05 39.10 33.27
N ILE A 54 -8.36 39.20 33.49
CA ILE A 54 -9.11 40.46 33.48
C ILE A 54 -8.66 41.36 34.63
N ILE A 55 -8.49 40.81 35.84
CA ILE A 55 -8.08 41.58 37.03
C ILE A 55 -6.76 42.32 36.79
N GLY A 56 -5.79 41.71 36.11
CA GLY A 56 -4.49 42.35 35.80
C GLY A 56 -4.56 43.49 34.78
N SER A 57 -5.70 43.70 34.11
CA SER A 57 -5.90 44.77 33.13
C SER A 57 -7.35 45.26 33.12
N LEU A 58 -7.93 45.43 34.31
CA LEU A 58 -9.37 45.67 34.47
C LEU A 58 -9.86 46.93 33.73
N GLU A 59 -9.05 47.98 33.68
CA GLU A 59 -9.35 49.23 32.97
C GLU A 59 -9.67 49.01 31.49
N ARG A 60 -9.00 48.04 30.84
CA ARG A 60 -9.23 47.71 29.43
C ARG A 60 -10.60 47.09 29.20
N TYR A 61 -11.12 46.34 30.18
CA TYR A 61 -12.36 45.59 30.06
C TYR A 61 -13.54 46.24 30.79
N ALA A 62 -13.30 47.25 31.63
CA ALA A 62 -14.32 47.90 32.48
C ALA A 62 -15.55 48.37 31.70
N ARG A 63 -15.37 48.92 30.49
CA ARG A 63 -16.48 49.35 29.62
C ARG A 63 -17.37 48.18 29.22
N MET A 64 -16.78 47.03 28.90
CA MET A 64 -17.52 45.85 28.46
C MET A 64 -18.16 45.10 29.64
N LEU A 65 -17.47 45.07 30.79
CA LEU A 65 -17.95 44.43 32.02
C LEU A 65 -19.07 45.22 32.69
N GLY A 66 -19.09 46.55 32.51
CA GLY A 66 -20.02 47.43 33.21
C GLY A 66 -19.63 47.65 34.68
N PRO A 67 -20.28 48.61 35.36
CA PRO A 67 -19.86 49.07 36.69
C PRO A 67 -20.02 48.01 37.78
N GLU A 68 -21.08 47.19 37.71
CA GLU A 68 -21.39 46.18 38.73
C GLU A 68 -20.34 45.04 38.77
N ILE A 69 -19.99 44.50 37.59
CA ILE A 69 -18.97 43.44 37.48
C ILE A 69 -17.58 44.01 37.75
N THR A 70 -17.29 45.22 37.25
CA THR A 70 -16.01 45.90 37.49
C THR A 70 -15.78 46.14 38.99
N SER A 71 -16.79 46.65 39.71
CA SER A 71 -16.71 46.82 41.17
C SER A 71 -16.54 45.50 41.91
N SER A 72 -17.28 44.46 41.51
CA SER A 72 -17.15 43.13 42.11
C SER A 72 -15.75 42.53 41.92
N LEU A 73 -15.12 42.74 40.76
CA LEU A 73 -13.76 42.29 40.47
C LEU A 73 -12.70 43.07 41.26
N LEU A 74 -12.89 44.38 41.47
CA LEU A 74 -12.00 45.19 42.32
C LEU A 74 -12.01 44.72 43.77
N GLU A 75 -13.21 44.48 44.33
CA GLU A 75 -13.33 43.93 45.69
C GLU A 75 -12.71 42.53 45.79
N HIS A 76 -12.90 41.70 44.77
CA HIS A 76 -12.26 40.38 44.70
C HIS A 76 -10.72 40.47 44.71
N GLN A 77 -10.16 41.41 43.93
CA GLN A 77 -8.72 41.63 43.89
C GLN A 77 -8.19 42.10 45.25
N LYS A 78 -8.91 43.00 45.92
CA LYS A 78 -8.56 43.47 47.27
C LYS A 78 -8.53 42.33 48.28
N LEU A 79 -9.58 41.50 48.31
CA LEU A 79 -9.66 40.31 49.16
C LEU A 79 -8.54 39.32 48.85
N SER A 80 -8.20 39.13 47.56
CA SER A 80 -7.11 38.23 47.14
C SER A 80 -5.75 38.70 47.67
N MET A 81 -5.48 40.00 47.66
CA MET A 81 -4.24 40.57 48.21
C MET A 81 -4.20 40.44 49.74
N GLU A 82 -5.33 40.64 50.42
CA GLU A 82 -5.46 40.49 51.86
C GLU A 82 -5.18 39.05 52.31
N VAL A 83 -5.74 38.05 51.62
CA VAL A 83 -5.41 36.64 51.86
C VAL A 83 -3.92 36.40 51.65
N GLN A 84 -3.32 36.90 50.57
CA GLN A 84 -1.89 36.70 50.30
C GLN A 84 -0.99 37.30 51.39
N HIS A 85 -1.37 38.46 51.94
CA HIS A 85 -0.68 39.08 53.07
C HIS A 85 -0.81 38.24 54.35
N LEU A 86 -2.02 37.74 54.64
CA LEU A 86 -2.26 36.86 55.79
C LEU A 86 -1.59 35.48 55.67
N LEU A 87 -1.37 34.98 54.45
CA LEU A 87 -0.57 33.76 54.22
C LEU A 87 0.92 33.97 54.48
N SER A 88 1.40 35.21 54.39
CA SER A 88 2.80 35.58 54.61
C SER A 88 3.09 35.95 56.07
N SER A 89 2.05 36.13 56.90
CA SER A 89 2.14 36.47 58.32
C SER A 89 1.76 35.28 59.21
N PRO A 90 2.55 34.93 60.25
CA PRO A 90 2.17 33.89 61.19
C PRO A 90 1.14 34.40 62.21
N ARG A 91 0.13 33.58 62.55
CA ARG A 91 -0.74 33.59 63.77
C ARG A 91 -2.20 34.06 63.75
N ASP A 92 -2.87 34.29 62.62
CA ASP A 92 -4.31 34.60 62.67
C ASP A 92 -5.19 33.69 61.78
N ASP A 93 -5.40 32.46 62.24
CA ASP A 93 -6.19 31.46 61.51
C ASP A 93 -7.70 31.79 61.47
N GLU A 94 -8.22 32.57 62.41
CA GLU A 94 -9.62 32.99 62.40
C GLU A 94 -9.87 34.10 61.38
N SER A 95 -9.04 35.14 61.36
CA SER A 95 -9.12 36.17 60.33
C SER A 95 -8.83 35.60 58.94
N ARG A 96 -7.88 34.66 58.82
CA ARG A 96 -7.64 33.95 57.55
C ARG A 96 -8.87 33.23 57.04
N ARG A 97 -9.55 32.44 57.90
CA ARG A 97 -10.79 31.75 57.52
C ARG A 97 -11.90 32.72 57.13
N ALA A 98 -12.03 33.84 57.83
CA ALA A 98 -13.02 34.87 57.51
C ALA A 98 -12.77 35.49 56.13
N VAL A 99 -11.53 35.90 55.82
CA VAL A 99 -11.19 36.50 54.53
C VAL A 99 -11.28 35.48 53.39
N GLU A 100 -10.89 34.21 53.61
CA GLU A 100 -11.09 33.13 52.63
C GLU A 100 -12.58 32.92 52.31
N GLN A 101 -13.45 33.01 53.32
CA GLN A 101 -14.89 32.91 53.12
C GLN A 101 -15.43 34.11 52.34
N CYS A 102 -14.98 35.32 52.66
CA CYS A 102 -15.31 36.52 51.88
C CYS A 102 -14.86 36.40 50.42
N LEU A 103 -13.66 35.85 50.17
CA LEU A 103 -13.13 35.61 48.83
C LEU A 103 -13.99 34.61 48.05
N LYS A 104 -14.42 33.50 48.70
CA LYS A 104 -15.36 32.53 48.12
C LYS A 104 -16.70 33.17 47.77
N CYS A 105 -17.26 33.98 48.67
CA CYS A 105 -18.51 34.70 48.43
C CYS A 105 -18.40 35.70 47.27
N SER A 106 -17.28 36.44 47.22
CA SER A 106 -16.97 37.38 46.14
C SER A 106 -16.89 36.66 44.79
N LEU A 107 -16.16 35.52 44.70
CA LEU A 107 -16.09 34.73 43.48
C LEU A 107 -17.46 34.19 43.05
N ARG A 108 -18.26 33.67 44.00
CA ARG A 108 -19.63 33.21 43.72
C ARG A 108 -20.50 34.33 43.17
N ASN A 109 -20.39 35.54 43.71
CA ASN A 109 -21.12 36.70 43.22
C ASN A 109 -20.72 37.06 41.78
N ILE A 110 -19.41 37.10 41.49
CA ILE A 110 -18.92 37.35 40.13
C ILE A 110 -19.42 36.28 39.16
N LEU A 111 -19.31 35.00 39.51
CA LEU A 111 -19.80 33.92 38.68
C LEU A 111 -21.31 34.06 38.40
N ARG A 112 -22.11 34.45 39.40
CA ARG A 112 -23.54 34.72 39.23
C ARG A 112 -23.79 35.84 38.22
N LEU A 113 -23.03 36.94 38.29
CA LEU A 113 -23.15 38.07 37.37
C LEU A 113 -22.79 37.67 35.93
N PHE A 114 -21.72 36.88 35.75
CA PHE A 114 -21.34 36.37 34.43
C PHE A 114 -22.36 35.38 33.86
N LEU A 115 -22.90 34.48 34.68
CA LEU A 115 -23.91 33.50 34.24
C LEU A 115 -25.26 34.17 33.92
N ALA A 116 -25.60 35.27 34.60
CA ALA A 116 -26.77 36.07 34.28
C ALA A 116 -26.64 36.79 32.92
N ASN A 117 -25.42 36.93 32.38
CA ASN A 117 -25.17 37.53 31.08
C ASN A 117 -24.24 36.64 30.21
N PRO A 118 -24.77 35.58 29.59
CA PRO A 118 -23.97 34.65 28.78
C PRO A 118 -23.25 35.30 27.60
N LEU A 119 -23.84 36.35 27.00
CA LEU A 119 -23.25 37.04 25.86
C LEU A 119 -21.96 37.79 26.24
N LEU A 120 -21.92 38.36 27.45
CA LEU A 120 -20.73 39.01 27.98
C LEU A 120 -19.57 38.02 28.12
N TYR A 121 -19.84 36.82 28.67
CA TYR A 121 -18.85 35.76 28.77
C TYR A 121 -18.31 35.35 27.39
N HIS A 122 -19.19 35.09 26.43
CA HIS A 122 -18.77 34.69 25.08
C HIS A 122 -17.95 35.79 24.39
N GLY A 123 -18.35 37.06 24.51
CA GLY A 123 -17.57 38.19 23.97
C GLY A 123 -16.18 38.30 24.60
N LEU A 124 -16.09 38.17 25.93
CA LEU A 124 -14.83 38.18 26.67
C LEU A 124 -13.91 37.01 26.31
N LYS A 125 -14.47 35.83 26.02
CA LYS A 125 -13.70 34.64 25.64
C LYS A 125 -12.84 34.89 24.38
N TYR A 126 -13.34 35.68 23.43
CA TYR A 126 -12.60 36.04 22.21
C TYR A 126 -11.69 37.26 22.38
N GLU A 127 -12.09 38.24 23.19
CA GLU A 127 -11.32 39.48 23.40
C GLU A 127 -10.11 39.29 24.33
N VAL A 128 -10.27 38.44 25.36
CA VAL A 128 -9.21 38.16 26.34
C VAL A 128 -8.28 37.09 25.77
N ARG A 129 -7.13 37.50 25.23
CA ARG A 129 -6.05 36.58 24.87
C ARG A 129 -5.43 35.97 26.13
N VAL A 130 -5.82 34.73 26.44
CA VAL A 130 -5.21 33.92 27.50
C VAL A 130 -4.18 32.99 26.85
N ARG A 131 -2.93 33.04 27.31
CA ARG A 131 -1.93 32.00 26.98
C ARG A 131 -2.35 30.70 27.63
N GLU A 132 -1.96 29.57 27.06
CA GLU A 132 -2.13 28.27 27.71
C GLU A 132 -1.64 28.32 29.16
N SER A 133 -2.55 27.95 30.05
CA SER A 133 -2.39 27.97 31.49
C SER A 133 -2.63 26.56 32.02
N PRO A 134 -2.10 26.21 33.21
CA PRO A 134 -2.42 24.93 33.85
C PRO A 134 -3.93 24.70 34.03
N ALA A 135 -4.73 25.76 34.12
CA ALA A 135 -6.19 25.68 34.19
C ALA A 135 -6.83 25.16 32.89
N ASP A 136 -6.20 25.35 31.73
CA ASP A 136 -6.71 24.86 30.45
C ASP A 136 -6.65 23.32 30.38
N VAL A 137 -5.60 22.73 30.95
CA VAL A 137 -5.48 21.26 31.08
C VAL A 137 -6.61 20.73 31.96
N PHE A 138 -6.89 21.41 33.08
CA PHE A 138 -7.97 21.02 33.98
C PHE A 138 -9.36 21.16 33.33
N ILE A 139 -9.63 22.27 32.63
CA ILE A 139 -10.88 22.48 31.90
C ILE A 139 -11.05 21.39 30.84
N LYS A 140 -10.00 21.09 30.07
CA LYS A 140 -10.04 20.02 29.06
C LYS A 140 -10.34 18.66 29.70
N ALA A 141 -9.64 18.30 30.77
CA ALA A 141 -9.90 17.06 31.51
C ALA A 141 -11.33 17.01 32.06
N PHE A 142 -11.90 18.15 32.47
CA PHE A 142 -13.28 18.21 32.94
C PHE A 142 -14.30 18.05 31.81
N VAL A 143 -14.03 18.58 30.61
CA VAL A 143 -14.83 18.33 29.41
C VAL A 143 -14.77 16.84 29.04
N GLU A 144 -13.59 16.23 29.07
CA GLU A 144 -13.43 14.79 28.85
C GLU A 144 -14.18 13.97 29.90
N PHE A 145 -14.15 14.39 31.18
CA PHE A 145 -14.93 13.77 32.26
C PHE A 145 -16.44 13.90 32.04
N ARG A 146 -16.90 15.06 31.55
CA ARG A 146 -18.30 15.28 31.19
C ARG A 146 -18.74 14.33 30.08
N ASP A 147 -17.93 14.15 29.05
CA ASP A 147 -18.23 13.23 27.94
C ASP A 147 -18.18 11.77 28.37
N PHE A 148 -17.23 11.42 29.22
CA PHE A 148 -17.19 10.10 29.85
C PHE A 148 -18.44 9.84 30.71
N THR A 149 -18.88 10.83 31.48
CA THR A 149 -20.09 10.71 32.30
C THR A 149 -21.33 10.56 31.43
N LEU A 150 -21.42 11.30 30.32
CA LEU A 150 -22.48 11.12 29.32
C LEU A 150 -22.50 9.69 28.79
N GLU A 151 -21.35 9.17 28.35
CA GLU A 151 -21.21 7.81 27.86
C GLU A 151 -21.71 6.78 28.88
N ARG A 152 -21.33 6.95 30.15
CA ARG A 152 -21.77 6.07 31.25
C ARG A 152 -23.26 6.17 31.58
N LEU A 153 -23.86 7.35 31.43
CA LEU A 153 -25.29 7.56 31.69
C LEU A 153 -26.17 7.04 30.56
N LEU A 154 -25.61 6.94 29.34
CA LEU A 154 -26.31 6.45 28.15
C LEU A 154 -26.09 4.96 27.88
N THR A 155 -25.18 4.32 28.61
CA THR A 155 -24.82 2.92 28.39
C THR A 155 -25.20 2.08 29.60
N SER A 156 -26.03 1.06 29.39
CA SER A 156 -26.35 0.08 30.42
C SER A 156 -25.21 -0.93 30.61
N PRO A 157 -25.12 -1.59 31.78
CA PRO A 157 -24.09 -2.62 32.01
C PRO A 157 -24.13 -3.79 31.01
N ASP A 158 -25.29 -4.10 30.46
CA ASP A 158 -25.44 -5.18 29.49
C ASP A 158 -25.04 -4.74 28.08
N GLU A 159 -25.37 -3.50 27.68
CA GLU A 159 -24.88 -2.90 26.43
C GLU A 159 -23.35 -2.80 26.41
N GLU A 160 -22.71 -2.49 27.55
CA GLU A 160 -21.24 -2.48 27.65
C GLU A 160 -20.64 -3.89 27.46
N LYS A 161 -21.25 -4.92 28.06
CA LYS A 161 -20.82 -6.31 27.84
C LYS A 161 -21.05 -6.77 26.40
N GLU A 162 -22.11 -6.31 25.75
CA GLU A 162 -22.36 -6.56 24.34
C GLU A 162 -21.31 -5.88 23.46
N LYS A 163 -20.92 -4.64 23.78
CA LYS A 163 -19.81 -3.93 23.13
C LYS A 163 -18.52 -4.73 23.17
N ILE A 164 -18.15 -5.19 24.36
CA ILE A 164 -16.90 -5.93 24.59
C ILE A 164 -16.91 -7.22 23.78
N ARG A 165 -17.97 -8.03 23.89
CA ARG A 165 -18.10 -9.27 23.11
C ARG A 165 -18.06 -9.03 21.61
N PHE A 166 -18.75 -8.00 21.13
CA PHE A 166 -18.75 -7.65 19.71
C PHE A 166 -17.34 -7.25 19.22
N MET A 167 -16.60 -6.46 20.02
CA MET A 167 -15.23 -6.10 19.69
C MET A 167 -14.27 -7.30 19.72
N GLU A 168 -14.46 -8.24 20.65
CA GLU A 168 -13.70 -9.49 20.73
C GLU A 168 -13.97 -10.36 19.50
N ASP A 169 -15.24 -10.52 19.10
CA ASP A 169 -15.64 -11.29 17.92
C ASP A 169 -15.04 -10.70 16.63
N ILE A 170 -15.08 -9.38 16.45
CA ILE A 170 -14.43 -8.69 15.33
C ILE A 170 -12.92 -8.94 15.36
N SER A 171 -12.29 -8.82 16.53
CA SER A 171 -10.84 -8.99 16.66
C SER A 171 -10.42 -10.41 16.26
N LEU A 172 -11.18 -11.42 16.68
CA LEU A 172 -10.96 -12.81 16.31
C LEU A 172 -11.17 -13.04 14.80
N GLU A 173 -12.17 -12.41 14.20
CA GLU A 173 -12.40 -12.50 12.75
C GLU A 173 -11.28 -11.82 11.96
N VAL A 174 -10.80 -10.67 12.43
CA VAL A 174 -9.65 -9.96 11.84
C VAL A 174 -8.39 -10.81 11.92
N GLU A 175 -8.12 -11.46 13.04
CA GLU A 175 -6.97 -12.35 13.22
C GLU A 175 -7.03 -13.51 12.21
N LYS A 176 -8.14 -14.25 12.17
CA LYS A 176 -8.35 -15.36 11.20
C LYS A 176 -8.20 -14.91 9.76
N ASN A 177 -8.77 -13.75 9.41
CA ASN A 177 -8.65 -13.22 8.05
C ASN A 177 -7.20 -12.83 7.72
N THR A 178 -6.46 -12.30 8.69
CA THR A 178 -5.05 -11.94 8.52
C THR A 178 -4.19 -13.19 8.30
N GLU A 179 -4.40 -14.24 9.09
CA GLU A 179 -3.74 -15.53 8.92
C GLU A 179 -4.03 -16.15 7.54
N MET A 180 -5.30 -16.17 7.13
CA MET A 180 -5.71 -16.68 5.82
C MET A 180 -5.09 -15.88 4.66
N ILE A 181 -5.03 -14.55 4.77
CA ILE A 181 -4.39 -13.70 3.78
C ILE A 181 -2.89 -14.03 3.69
N SER A 182 -2.21 -14.19 4.82
CA SER A 182 -0.79 -14.55 4.84
C SER A 182 -0.55 -15.91 4.17
N ALA A 183 -1.34 -16.93 4.49
CA ALA A 183 -1.24 -18.25 3.89
C ALA A 183 -1.45 -18.22 2.36
N LEU A 184 -2.44 -17.47 1.89
CA LEU A 184 -2.71 -17.31 0.45
C LEU A 184 -1.59 -16.55 -0.27
N GLN A 185 -0.97 -15.57 0.39
CA GLN A 185 0.18 -14.85 -0.15
C GLN A 185 1.39 -15.77 -0.28
N GLU A 186 1.67 -16.61 0.72
CA GLU A 186 2.72 -17.62 0.66
C GLU A 186 2.47 -18.61 -0.49
N GLU A 187 1.26 -19.15 -0.62
CA GLU A 187 0.91 -20.07 -1.72
C GLU A 187 1.09 -19.40 -3.09
N LEU A 188 0.64 -18.15 -3.24
CA LEU A 188 0.81 -17.40 -4.48
C LEU A 188 2.29 -17.19 -4.83
N THR A 189 3.12 -16.84 -3.85
CA THR A 189 4.57 -16.65 -4.10
C THR A 189 5.24 -17.96 -4.49
N ALA A 190 4.90 -19.08 -3.85
CA ALA A 190 5.41 -20.40 -4.19
C ALA A 190 4.99 -20.84 -5.61
N ALA A 191 3.72 -20.57 -5.99
CA ALA A 191 3.22 -20.86 -7.33
C ALA A 191 3.90 -20.02 -8.41
N ILE A 192 4.16 -18.74 -8.14
CA ILE A 192 4.92 -17.84 -9.02
C ILE A 192 6.34 -18.38 -9.23
N GLN A 193 7.05 -18.72 -8.15
CA GLN A 193 8.41 -19.27 -8.22
C GLN A 193 8.46 -20.57 -9.04
N THR A 194 7.54 -21.50 -8.77
CA THR A 194 7.46 -22.78 -9.50
C THR A 194 7.27 -22.58 -11.00
N ARG A 195 6.38 -21.65 -11.38
CA ARG A 195 6.15 -21.30 -12.79
C ARG A 195 7.38 -20.67 -13.41
N ASP A 196 8.02 -19.74 -12.72
CA ASP A 196 9.21 -19.04 -13.24
C ASP A 196 10.39 -20.01 -13.43
N GLU A 197 10.55 -20.99 -12.53
CA GLU A 197 11.49 -22.10 -12.69
C GLU A 197 11.16 -22.97 -13.91
N GLU A 198 9.88 -23.23 -14.18
CA GLU A 198 9.46 -23.98 -15.38
C GLU A 198 9.74 -23.22 -16.67
N VAL A 199 9.47 -21.91 -16.69
CA VAL A 199 9.78 -21.03 -17.82
C VAL A 199 11.28 -21.04 -18.08
N ASN A 200 12.10 -20.82 -17.05
CA ASN A 200 13.56 -20.86 -17.16
C ASN A 200 14.08 -22.21 -17.69
N ARG A 201 13.49 -23.32 -17.26
CA ARG A 201 13.82 -24.66 -17.79
C ARG A 201 13.51 -24.76 -19.28
N LYS A 202 12.32 -24.32 -19.70
CA LYS A 202 11.90 -24.35 -21.12
C LYS A 202 12.77 -23.43 -21.98
N ASP A 203 13.09 -22.24 -21.51
CA ASP A 203 13.96 -21.29 -22.21
C ASP A 203 15.36 -21.86 -22.45
N LYS A 204 15.92 -22.56 -21.45
CA LYS A 204 17.20 -23.27 -21.60
C LYS A 204 17.12 -24.38 -22.64
N THR A 205 16.01 -25.13 -22.70
CA THR A 205 15.79 -26.14 -23.75
C THR A 205 15.69 -25.49 -25.13
N ILE A 206 14.98 -24.38 -25.26
CA ILE A 206 14.85 -23.62 -26.52
C ILE A 206 16.22 -23.16 -27.00
N GLU A 207 17.04 -22.57 -26.14
CA GLU A 207 18.40 -22.12 -26.50
C GLU A 207 19.31 -23.29 -26.92
N ASN A 208 19.25 -24.42 -26.22
CA ASN A 208 19.99 -25.62 -26.59
C ASN A 208 19.58 -26.15 -27.98
N LEU A 209 18.28 -26.22 -28.24
CA LEU A 209 17.74 -26.68 -29.53
C LEU A 209 18.14 -25.72 -30.65
N LYS A 210 18.02 -24.41 -30.43
CA LYS A 210 18.45 -23.39 -31.39
C LYS A 210 19.93 -23.53 -31.75
N THR A 211 20.79 -23.69 -30.75
CA THR A 211 22.23 -23.92 -30.94
C THR A 211 22.49 -25.21 -31.72
N SER A 212 21.79 -26.30 -31.38
CA SER A 212 21.91 -27.59 -32.08
C SER A 212 21.49 -27.49 -33.55
N MET A 213 20.36 -26.83 -33.83
CA MET A 213 19.88 -26.59 -35.19
C MET A 213 20.86 -25.76 -36.01
N GLU A 214 21.42 -24.69 -35.44
CA GLU A 214 22.44 -23.88 -36.11
C GLU A 214 23.70 -24.69 -36.44
N ASN A 215 24.15 -25.53 -35.51
CA ASN A 215 25.31 -26.39 -35.72
C ASN A 215 25.04 -27.46 -36.80
N LEU A 216 23.86 -28.08 -36.79
CA LEU A 216 23.45 -29.06 -37.80
C LEU A 216 23.35 -28.41 -39.17
N ALA A 217 22.76 -27.21 -39.28
CA ALA A 217 22.71 -26.47 -40.53
C ALA A 217 24.10 -26.11 -41.07
N LYS A 218 25.04 -25.72 -40.19
CA LYS A 218 26.46 -25.49 -40.56
C LYS A 218 27.12 -26.78 -41.04
N GLY A 219 26.90 -27.89 -40.34
CA GLY A 219 27.40 -29.22 -40.69
C GLY A 219 26.90 -29.68 -42.06
N CYS A 220 25.59 -29.71 -42.28
CA CYS A 220 25.01 -30.07 -43.57
C CYS A 220 25.54 -29.19 -44.71
N LYS A 221 25.73 -27.89 -44.48
CA LYS A 221 26.31 -26.99 -45.49
C LYS A 221 27.77 -27.34 -45.82
N ALA A 222 28.55 -27.80 -44.84
CA ALA A 222 29.91 -28.28 -45.04
C ALA A 222 29.93 -29.62 -45.80
N ASP A 223 29.07 -30.56 -45.41
CA ASP A 223 28.95 -31.88 -46.03
C ASP A 223 28.53 -31.77 -47.50
N ILE A 224 27.51 -30.94 -47.80
CA ILE A 224 27.08 -30.68 -49.19
C ILE A 224 28.24 -30.14 -50.03
N LYS A 225 29.03 -29.19 -49.50
CA LYS A 225 30.20 -28.66 -50.20
C LYS A 225 31.28 -29.72 -50.43
N GLN A 226 31.49 -30.61 -49.46
CA GLN A 226 32.44 -31.71 -49.60
C GLN A 226 31.98 -32.71 -50.67
N ILE A 227 30.72 -33.16 -50.61
CA ILE A 227 30.13 -34.10 -51.58
C ILE A 227 30.21 -33.53 -52.99
N MET A 228 29.89 -32.25 -53.18
CA MET A 228 30.02 -31.58 -54.48
C MET A 228 31.46 -31.63 -55.00
N LYS A 229 32.43 -31.31 -54.14
CA LYS A 229 33.86 -31.30 -54.53
C LYS A 229 34.39 -32.70 -54.86
N GLU A 230 34.01 -33.71 -54.08
CA GLU A 230 34.35 -35.10 -54.36
C GLU A 230 33.69 -35.61 -55.64
N GLY A 231 32.41 -35.28 -55.86
CA GLY A 231 31.68 -35.60 -57.09
C GLY A 231 32.32 -34.98 -58.33
N GLU A 232 32.69 -33.69 -58.29
CA GLU A 232 33.40 -33.02 -59.39
C GLU A 232 34.77 -33.67 -59.68
N LYS A 233 35.48 -34.09 -58.63
CA LYS A 233 36.75 -34.79 -58.78
C LYS A 233 36.55 -36.15 -59.47
N GLN A 234 35.60 -36.94 -58.99
CA GLN A 234 35.29 -38.25 -59.56
C GLN A 234 34.84 -38.14 -61.02
N GLN A 235 33.98 -37.17 -61.34
CA GLN A 235 33.54 -36.93 -62.71
C GLN A 235 34.72 -36.66 -63.66
N LYS A 236 35.68 -35.82 -63.25
CA LYS A 236 36.89 -35.54 -64.06
C LYS A 236 37.75 -36.78 -64.27
N GLU A 237 37.88 -37.63 -63.26
CA GLU A 237 38.62 -38.89 -63.35
C GLU A 237 37.94 -39.89 -64.29
N ASP A 238 36.61 -40.00 -64.21
CA ASP A 238 35.80 -40.88 -65.08
C ASP A 238 35.80 -40.39 -66.53
N GLU A 239 35.64 -39.08 -66.76
CA GLU A 239 35.73 -38.46 -68.09
C GLU A 239 37.09 -38.75 -68.74
N LYS A 240 38.19 -38.57 -67.99
CA LYS A 240 39.54 -38.87 -68.48
C LYS A 240 39.70 -40.37 -68.80
N THR A 241 39.23 -41.23 -67.91
CA THR A 241 39.29 -42.69 -68.11
C THR A 241 38.50 -43.12 -69.34
N SER A 242 37.33 -42.53 -69.57
CA SER A 242 36.51 -42.78 -70.76
C SER A 242 37.18 -42.26 -72.03
N GLN A 243 37.74 -41.05 -72.01
CA GLN A 243 38.49 -40.50 -73.14
C GLN A 243 39.66 -41.40 -73.53
N ASP A 244 40.43 -41.87 -72.55
CA ASP A 244 41.55 -42.78 -72.78
C ASP A 244 41.10 -44.13 -73.37
N ARG A 245 39.90 -44.61 -73.01
CA ARG A 245 39.31 -45.83 -73.61
C ARG A 245 38.87 -45.60 -75.06
N CYS A 246 38.18 -44.50 -75.33
CA CYS A 246 37.78 -44.13 -76.69
C CYS A 246 38.99 -43.99 -77.61
N ALA A 247 40.04 -43.29 -77.17
CA ALA A 247 41.27 -43.13 -77.93
C ALA A 247 41.95 -44.48 -78.25
N ARG A 248 41.94 -45.43 -77.30
CA ARG A 248 42.44 -46.79 -77.52
C ARG A 248 41.62 -47.56 -78.55
N LEU A 249 40.29 -47.52 -78.45
CA LEU A 249 39.40 -48.18 -79.41
C LEU A 249 39.54 -47.58 -80.82
N GLU A 250 39.69 -46.26 -80.95
CA GLU A 250 39.96 -45.60 -82.23
C GLU A 250 41.28 -46.06 -82.84
N GLN A 251 42.36 -46.17 -82.04
CA GLN A 251 43.63 -46.72 -82.49
C GLN A 251 43.49 -48.17 -82.97
N ASP A 252 42.75 -49.01 -82.24
CA ASP A 252 42.50 -50.40 -82.63
C ASP A 252 41.69 -50.49 -83.93
N ILE A 253 40.65 -49.67 -84.10
CA ILE A 253 39.87 -49.58 -85.34
C ILE A 253 40.78 -49.21 -86.51
N GLN A 254 41.63 -48.18 -86.35
CA GLN A 254 42.57 -47.76 -87.38
C GLN A 254 43.55 -48.89 -87.74
N ARG A 255 44.08 -49.60 -86.74
CA ARG A 255 45.01 -50.72 -86.92
C ARG A 255 44.34 -51.92 -87.63
N LEU A 256 43.14 -52.30 -87.20
CA LEU A 256 42.33 -53.36 -87.81
C LEU A 256 41.95 -53.00 -89.25
N GLY A 257 41.57 -51.75 -89.51
CA GLY A 257 41.30 -51.24 -90.85
C GLY A 257 42.52 -51.34 -91.77
N ALA A 258 43.70 -50.93 -91.29
CA ALA A 258 44.96 -51.08 -92.02
C ALA A 258 45.30 -52.56 -92.30
N HIS A 259 45.11 -53.43 -91.30
CA HIS A 259 45.35 -54.87 -91.44
C HIS A 259 44.40 -55.53 -92.45
N PHE A 260 43.10 -55.20 -92.38
CA PHE A 260 42.09 -55.67 -93.33
C PHE A 260 42.42 -55.23 -94.76
N ASN A 261 42.77 -53.95 -94.97
CA ASN A 261 43.18 -53.45 -96.28
C ASN A 261 44.41 -54.20 -96.83
N ALA A 262 45.40 -54.48 -95.99
CA ALA A 262 46.57 -55.27 -96.37
C ALA A 262 46.20 -56.71 -96.77
N LEU A 263 45.28 -57.35 -96.05
CA LEU A 263 44.73 -58.68 -96.38
C LEU A 263 43.96 -58.67 -97.70
N VAL A 264 43.11 -57.68 -97.94
CA VAL A 264 42.39 -57.50 -99.20
C VAL A 264 43.39 -57.36 -100.37
N LEU A 265 44.44 -56.56 -100.21
CA LEU A 265 45.48 -56.42 -101.23
C LEU A 265 46.24 -57.73 -101.49
N LYS A 266 46.62 -58.46 -100.43
CA LYS A 266 47.25 -59.79 -100.57
C LYS A 266 46.34 -60.78 -101.28
N HIS A 267 45.06 -60.87 -100.88
CA HIS A 267 44.10 -61.77 -101.50
C HIS A 267 43.85 -61.42 -102.96
N ARG A 268 43.73 -60.12 -103.30
CA ARG A 268 43.61 -59.64 -104.68
C ARG A 268 44.84 -59.99 -105.52
N ALA A 269 46.05 -59.90 -104.95
CA ALA A 269 47.27 -60.33 -105.59
C ALA A 269 47.32 -61.86 -105.80
N SER A 270 46.95 -62.66 -104.80
CA SER A 270 46.85 -64.12 -104.90
C SER A 270 45.80 -64.55 -105.93
N GLU A 271 44.64 -63.89 -106.00
CA GLU A 271 43.61 -64.12 -107.00
C GLU A 271 44.14 -63.84 -108.42
N LEU A 272 44.86 -62.72 -108.61
CA LEU A 272 45.53 -62.39 -109.87
C LEU A 272 46.54 -63.46 -110.30
N VAL A 273 47.28 -64.05 -109.35
CA VAL A 273 48.20 -65.16 -109.62
C VAL A 273 47.43 -66.42 -110.03
N LEU A 274 46.36 -66.79 -109.31
CA LEU A 274 45.54 -67.95 -109.64
C LEU A 274 44.86 -67.83 -111.01
N ARG A 275 44.40 -66.61 -111.39
CA ARG A 275 43.88 -66.34 -112.73
C ARG A 275 44.93 -66.54 -113.83
N LYS A 276 46.22 -66.34 -113.54
CA LYS A 276 47.32 -66.65 -114.47
C LYS A 276 47.65 -68.15 -114.54
N VAL A 277 47.44 -68.91 -113.47
CA VAL A 277 47.70 -70.38 -113.43
C VAL A 277 46.58 -71.17 -114.12
N LYS A 278 45.32 -70.72 -114.06
CA LYS A 278 44.19 -71.34 -114.79
C LYS A 278 44.17 -71.04 -116.30
N GLY A 279 45.11 -70.24 -116.80
CA GLY A 279 45.22 -69.81 -118.19
C GLY A 279 46.33 -70.50 -119.01
N ARG A 280 46.82 -71.66 -118.58
CA ARG A 280 47.65 -72.56 -119.41
C ARG A 280 47.15 -73.99 -119.31
#